data_AF-A0ABD7SRP7-F1
#
_entry.id   AF-A0ABD7SRP7-F1
#
_cell.length_a   1.000
_cell.length_b   1.000
_cell.length_c   1.000
_cell.angle_alpha   90.00
_cell.angle_beta   90.00
_cell.angle_gamma   90.00
#
_symmetry.space_group_name_H-M   'P 1'
#
loop_
_entity.id
_entity.type
_entity.pdbx_description
1 polymer ?
#
loop_
_entity_poly.entity_id
_entity_poly.type
_entity_poly.pdbx_seq_one_letter_code
_entity_poly.pdbx_strand_id
1 'polypeptide(L)'
;MQRNSVFKLNVLRHQKMQSALNKHGLTLTNGVVVDSTLPYTMNQIVCPFDYKAVDLNKDVDLSQFPQIVDYIKGGRSEKIAKHIREQAEARDFIHASNSI
;
A
#
# COMPACT_ATOMS: atom_id res chain seq x y z
N MET A 1 -30.83 21.27 4.95
CA MET A 1 -29.72 20.32 4.68
C MET A 1 -28.40 21.03 4.92
N GLN A 2 -27.64 20.68 5.96
CA GLN A 2 -26.26 21.16 6.09
C GLN A 2 -25.46 20.61 4.91
N ARG A 3 -25.04 21.51 4.02
CA ARG A 3 -24.19 21.18 2.87
C ARG A 3 -22.87 20.66 3.44
N ASN A 4 -22.66 19.34 3.45
CA ASN A 4 -21.41 18.77 3.94
C ASN A 4 -20.26 19.42 3.16
N SER A 5 -19.35 20.09 3.86
CA SER A 5 -18.17 20.70 3.25
C SER A 5 -17.38 19.62 2.50
N VAL A 6 -16.76 19.98 1.37
CA VAL A 6 -15.90 19.08 0.58
C VAL A 6 -14.89 18.34 1.46
N PHE A 7 -14.33 19.03 2.46
CA PHE A 7 -13.45 18.45 3.47
C PHE A 7 -14.06 17.23 4.18
N LYS A 8 -15.26 17.37 4.77
CA LYS A 8 -15.98 16.28 5.44
C LYS A 8 -16.20 15.09 4.52
N LEU A 9 -16.60 15.32 3.26
CA LEU A 9 -16.79 14.24 2.29
C LEU A 9 -15.48 13.50 2.02
N ASN A 10 -14.36 14.22 1.89
CA ASN A 10 -13.06 13.60 1.68
C ASN A 10 -12.59 12.78 2.89
N VAL A 11 -12.85 13.27 4.11
CA VAL A 11 -12.59 12.50 5.34
C VAL A 11 -13.38 11.19 5.36
N LEU A 12 -14.67 11.23 5.01
CA LEU A 12 -15.50 10.02 4.95
C LEU A 12 -14.99 9.02 3.88
N ARG A 13 -14.60 9.52 2.70
CA ARG A 13 -14.03 8.67 1.64
C ARG A 13 -12.73 8.01 2.10
N HIS A 14 -11.87 8.77 2.77
CA HIS A 14 -10.64 8.26 3.36
C HIS A 14 -10.93 7.16 4.39
N GLN A 15 -11.81 7.39 5.36
CA GLN A 15 -12.16 6.41 6.40
C GLN A 15 -12.76 5.12 5.80
N LYS A 16 -13.61 5.27 4.78
CA LYS A 16 -14.23 4.12 4.10
C LYS A 16 -13.18 3.27 3.38
N MET A 17 -12.29 3.90 2.62
CA MET A 17 -11.19 3.19 1.95
C MET A 17 -10.22 2.57 2.95
N GLN A 18 -9.83 3.31 3.99
CA GLN A 18 -8.93 2.83 5.04
C GLN A 18 -9.49 1.56 5.71
N SER A 19 -10.80 1.52 5.96
CA SER A 19 -11.46 0.35 6.55
C SER A 19 -11.42 -0.89 5.65
N ALA A 20 -11.50 -0.70 4.33
CA ALA A 20 -11.35 -1.78 3.36
C ALA A 20 -9.89 -2.28 3.28
N LEU A 21 -8.92 -1.35 3.26
CA LEU A 21 -7.49 -1.63 3.19
C LEU A 21 -6.94 -2.35 4.43
N ASN A 22 -7.41 -1.97 5.62
CA ASN A 22 -6.98 -2.55 6.90
C ASN A 22 -7.09 -4.08 6.93
N LYS A 23 -8.10 -4.64 6.27
CA LYS A 23 -8.31 -6.10 6.18
C LYS A 23 -7.17 -6.83 5.49
N HIS A 24 -6.34 -6.11 4.74
CA HIS A 24 -5.21 -6.63 3.97
C HIS A 24 -3.85 -6.15 4.51
N GLY A 25 -3.82 -5.50 5.68
CA GLY A 25 -2.60 -4.90 6.23
C GLY A 25 -2.11 -3.65 5.50
N LEU A 26 -2.99 -3.05 4.67
CA LEU A 26 -2.68 -1.85 3.90
C LEU A 26 -3.24 -0.62 4.60
N THR A 27 -2.57 0.52 4.44
CA THR A 27 -3.03 1.81 4.97
C THR A 27 -2.98 2.89 3.91
N LEU A 28 -3.81 3.91 4.08
CA LEU A 28 -3.85 5.07 3.21
C LEU A 28 -3.16 6.24 3.91
N THR A 29 -2.03 6.69 3.36
CA THR A 29 -1.24 7.79 3.91
C THR A 29 -0.95 8.80 2.81
N ASN A 30 -1.25 10.09 3.02
CA ASN A 30 -0.90 11.17 2.08
C ASN A 30 -1.25 10.92 0.60
N GLY A 31 -2.38 10.25 0.33
CA GLY A 31 -2.81 9.94 -1.05
C GLY A 31 -2.07 8.76 -1.70
N VAL A 32 -1.38 7.92 -0.92
CA VAL A 32 -0.81 6.65 -1.36
C VAL A 32 -1.26 5.51 -0.47
N VAL A 33 -1.43 4.33 -1.07
CA VAL A 33 -1.60 3.08 -0.34
C VAL A 33 -0.22 2.54 0.01
N VAL A 34 -0.03 2.21 1.29
CA VAL A 34 1.22 1.68 1.82
C VAL A 34 0.97 0.38 2.57
N ASP A 35 1.92 -0.55 2.52
CA ASP A 35 1.97 -1.70 3.40
C ASP A 35 2.87 -1.36 4.59
N SER A 36 2.25 -0.92 5.69
CA SER A 36 2.94 -0.55 6.92
C SER A 36 3.45 -1.75 7.72
N THR A 37 3.15 -2.97 7.29
CA THR A 37 3.64 -4.19 7.94
C THR A 37 5.02 -4.62 7.43
N LEU A 38 5.47 -4.08 6.30
CA LEU A 38 6.81 -4.31 5.78
C LEU A 38 7.86 -3.55 6.63
N PRO A 39 9.09 -4.07 6.74
CA PRO A 39 10.21 -3.34 7.34
C PRO A 39 10.46 -1.99 6.68
N TYR A 40 10.96 -1.01 7.45
CA TYR A 40 11.29 0.32 6.94
C TYR A 40 12.37 0.33 5.85
N THR A 41 13.18 -0.73 5.78
CA THR A 41 14.21 -0.95 4.75
C THR A 41 13.63 -1.40 3.42
N MET A 42 12.35 -1.77 3.38
CA MET A 42 11.63 -2.12 2.16
C MET A 42 10.81 -0.94 1.66
N ASN A 43 10.66 -0.84 0.34
CA ASN A 43 9.69 0.08 -0.24
C ASN A 43 8.28 -0.32 0.22
N GLN A 44 7.63 0.50 1.04
CA GLN A 44 6.29 0.23 1.57
C GLN A 44 5.17 0.70 0.63
N ILE A 45 5.47 1.52 -0.37
CA ILE A 45 4.45 2.08 -1.28
C ILE A 45 3.92 0.98 -2.19
N VAL A 46 2.59 0.91 -2.29
CA VAL A 46 1.87 0.02 -3.21
C VAL A 46 1.48 0.82 -4.45
N CYS A 47 0.67 1.87 -4.29
CA CYS A 47 0.19 2.70 -5.39
C CYS A 47 -0.28 4.08 -4.92
N PRO A 48 -0.34 5.08 -5.81
CA PRO A 48 -1.11 6.30 -5.55
C PRO A 48 -2.61 6.00 -5.45
N PHE A 49 -3.34 6.85 -4.73
CA PHE A 49 -4.78 6.73 -4.53
C PHE A 49 -5.47 8.08 -4.65
N ASP A 50 -6.47 8.14 -5.53
CA ASP A 50 -7.38 9.28 -5.63
C ASP A 50 -8.66 9.00 -4.82
N TYR A 51 -8.88 9.79 -3.78
CA TYR A 51 -10.07 9.71 -2.94
C TYR A 51 -11.37 9.94 -3.73
N LYS A 52 -11.34 10.61 -4.88
CA LYS A 52 -12.53 10.82 -5.72
C LYS A 52 -13.08 9.52 -6.33
N ALA A 53 -12.29 8.45 -6.37
CA ALA A 53 -12.71 7.13 -6.83
C ALA A 53 -13.70 6.45 -5.87
N VAL A 54 -13.84 6.93 -4.64
CA VAL A 54 -14.73 6.32 -3.63
C VAL A 54 -16.14 6.91 -3.71
N ASP A 55 -17.10 6.06 -4.05
CA ASP A 55 -18.53 6.32 -3.89
C ASP A 55 -18.93 6.10 -2.42
N LEU A 56 -19.42 7.16 -1.77
CA LEU A 56 -19.87 7.09 -0.38
C LEU A 56 -21.15 6.26 -0.21
N ASN A 57 -21.94 6.09 -1.27
CA ASN A 57 -23.23 5.40 -1.24
C ASN A 57 -23.11 3.88 -1.47
N LYS A 58 -21.93 3.40 -1.87
CA LYS A 58 -21.68 1.97 -2.17
C LYS A 58 -20.53 1.45 -1.34
N ASP A 59 -20.56 0.17 -0.99
CA ASP A 59 -19.42 -0.46 -0.33
C ASP A 59 -18.17 -0.39 -1.21
N VAL A 60 -17.01 -0.32 -0.56
CA VAL A 60 -15.73 -0.25 -1.26
C VAL A 60 -15.43 -1.62 -1.85
N ASP A 61 -15.42 -1.67 -3.17
CA ASP A 61 -15.00 -2.83 -3.94
C ASP A 61 -13.54 -2.64 -4.38
N LEU A 62 -12.63 -3.37 -3.73
CA LEU A 62 -11.20 -3.31 -4.06
C LEU A 62 -10.90 -3.82 -5.48
N SER A 63 -11.80 -4.59 -6.10
CA SER A 63 -11.62 -5.07 -7.48
C SER A 63 -11.51 -3.93 -8.50
N GLN A 64 -12.03 -2.75 -8.16
CA GLN A 64 -11.94 -1.53 -8.96
C GLN A 64 -10.55 -0.88 -8.92
N PHE A 65 -9.63 -1.41 -8.10
CA PHE A 65 -8.27 -0.90 -7.93
C PHE A 65 -7.25 -2.01 -8.27
N PRO A 66 -6.97 -2.23 -9.57
CA PRO A 66 -6.13 -3.35 -10.02
C PRO A 66 -4.78 -3.45 -9.31
N GLN A 67 -4.09 -2.33 -9.10
CA GLN A 67 -2.78 -2.32 -8.44
C GLN A 67 -2.84 -2.83 -6.99
N ILE A 68 -3.94 -2.55 -6.28
CA ILE A 68 -4.16 -3.04 -4.92
C ILE A 68 -4.46 -4.53 -4.95
N VAL A 69 -5.27 -4.98 -5.91
CA VAL A 69 -5.62 -6.39 -6.10
C VAL A 69 -4.39 -7.22 -6.46
N ASP A 70 -3.60 -6.78 -7.42
CA ASP A 70 -2.38 -7.45 -7.87
C ASP A 70 -1.38 -7.57 -6.73
N TYR A 71 -1.27 -6.52 -5.91
CA TYR A 71 -0.46 -6.54 -4.71
C TYR A 71 -0.93 -7.61 -3.70
N ILE A 72 -2.25 -7.65 -3.42
CA ILE A 72 -2.84 -8.63 -2.48
C ILE A 72 -2.73 -10.07 -3.02
N LYS A 73 -2.86 -10.27 -4.34
CA LYS A 73 -2.89 -11.58 -5.00
C LYS A 73 -1.52 -12.19 -5.32
N GLY A 74 -0.44 -11.62 -4.81
CA GLY A 74 0.90 -12.22 -4.97
C GLY A 74 2.00 -11.19 -5.04
N GLY A 75 1.72 -9.97 -5.51
CA GLY A 75 2.72 -8.92 -5.62
C GLY A 75 3.42 -8.59 -4.29
N ARG A 76 2.71 -8.72 -3.16
CA ARG A 76 3.31 -8.60 -1.82
C ARG A 76 4.38 -9.66 -1.56
N SER A 77 4.07 -10.92 -1.83
CA SER A 77 4.99 -12.05 -1.63
C SER A 77 6.21 -11.94 -2.55
N GLU A 78 5.99 -11.57 -3.81
CA GLU A 78 7.07 -11.33 -4.78
C GLU A 78 8.00 -10.19 -4.34
N LYS A 79 7.43 -9.10 -3.82
CA LYS A 79 8.20 -7.97 -3.29
C LYS A 79 9.06 -8.36 -2.10
N ILE A 80 8.53 -9.17 -1.20
CA ILE A 80 9.27 -9.72 -0.05
C ILE A 80 10.39 -10.65 -0.53
N ALA A 81 10.10 -11.58 -1.42
CA ALA A 81 11.10 -12.50 -1.97
C ALA A 81 12.23 -11.77 -2.68
N LYS A 82 11.91 -10.74 -3.47
CA LYS A 82 12.89 -9.86 -4.13
C LYS A 82 13.80 -9.18 -3.11
N HIS A 83 13.24 -8.60 -2.05
CA HIS A 83 14.03 -7.94 -1.01
C HIS A 83 14.98 -8.91 -0.31
N ILE A 84 14.51 -10.11 0.06
CA ILE A 84 15.35 -11.14 0.69
C ILE A 84 16.52 -11.51 -0.23
N ARG A 85 16.26 -11.69 -1.53
CA ARG A 85 17.30 -11.99 -2.52
C ARG A 85 18.33 -10.85 -2.61
N GLU A 86 17.88 -9.60 -2.73
CA GLU A 86 18.77 -8.43 -2.79
C GLU A 86 19.62 -8.27 -1.53
N GLN A 87 19.07 -8.58 -0.34
CA GLN A 87 19.83 -8.59 0.91
C GLN A 87 20.91 -9.67 0.92
N ALA A 88 20.62 -10.86 0.39
CA ALA A 88 21.61 -11.94 0.27
C ALA A 88 22.74 -11.55 -0.70
N GLU A 89 22.40 -11.04 -1.87
CA GLU A 89 23.37 -10.55 -2.87
C GLU A 89 24.27 -9.45 -2.30
N ALA A 90 23.70 -8.49 -1.57
CA ALA A 90 24.46 -7.43 -0.92
C ALA A 90 25.41 -7.97 0.16
N ARG A 91 24.97 -8.95 0.97
CA ARG A 91 25.80 -9.59 1.98
C ARG A 91 27.01 -10.29 1.37
N ASP A 92 26.78 -11.05 0.30
CA ASP A 92 27.83 -11.79 -0.38
C ASP A 92 28.85 -10.86 -1.05
N PHE A 93 28.38 -9.76 -1.64
CA PHE A 93 29.26 -8.72 -2.19
C PHE A 93 30.17 -8.08 -1.12
N ILE A 94 29.62 -7.73 0.05
CA ILE A 94 30.39 -7.15 1.16
C ILE A 94 31.44 -8.14 1.68
N HIS A 95 31.08 -9.42 1.83
CA HIS A 95 32.02 -10.44 2.31
C HIS A 95 33.17 -10.66 1.32
N ALA A 96 32.86 -10.72 0.01
CA ALA A 96 33.89 -10.83 -1.03
C ALA A 96 34.83 -9.62 -1.05
N SER A 97 34.29 -8.40 -0.86
CA SER A 97 35.07 -7.16 -0.89
C SER A 97 36.01 -6.99 0.31
N ASN A 98 35.63 -7.52 1.47
CA ASN A 98 36.44 -7.45 2.71
C ASN A 98 37.47 -8.57 2.85
N SER A 99 37.48 -9.54 1.91
CA SER A 99 38.43 -10.65 1.89
C SER A 99 39.64 -10.39 0.96
N ILE A 100 39.76 -9.16 0.46
CA ILE A 100 40.85 -8.62 -0.38
C ILE A 100 41.65 -7.63 0.47
#